data_AF-E3FQP7-F1
#
_entry.id   AF-E3FQP7-F1
#
_cell.length_a   1.000
_cell.length_b   1.000
_cell.length_c   1.000
_cell.angle_alpha   90.00
_cell.angle_beta   90.00
_cell.angle_gamma   90.00
#
_symmetry.space_group_name_H-M   'P 1'
#
loop_
_entity.id
_entity.type
_entity.pdbx_description
1 polymer ?
#
loop_
_entity_poly.entity_id
_entity_poly.type
_entity_poly.pdbx_seq_one_letter_code
_entity_poly.pdbx_strand_id
1 'polypeptide(L)'
;MRAGVLTASLLAVLCLAGGCSSSKCESVCEDANECEVSERAADVECTPYCEDVEAFQQRAVAAGQADCNALFEAHLDCWEQNTAQICSKEFTGCSDAAKAWRDCVGVYCKTDAAKTDPNCSGGNTRLLPF
;
A
#
# COMPACT_ATOMS: atom_id res chain seq x y z
N MET A 1 -26.91 15.15 -38.99
CA MET A 1 -26.55 15.58 -37.62
C MET A 1 -26.44 14.32 -36.76
N ARG A 2 -25.27 14.15 -36.11
CA ARG A 2 -25.02 13.63 -34.74
C ARG A 2 -25.86 12.42 -34.26
N ALA A 3 -25.32 11.36 -33.69
CA ALA A 3 -24.02 11.14 -33.06
C ALA A 3 -23.71 9.64 -33.04
N GLY A 4 -22.47 9.27 -33.32
CA GLY A 4 -21.93 7.98 -32.91
C GLY A 4 -21.74 8.01 -31.39
N VAL A 5 -22.30 7.01 -30.71
CA VAL A 5 -21.96 6.73 -29.32
C VAL A 5 -21.00 5.55 -29.35
N LEU A 6 -19.73 5.88 -29.14
CA LEU A 6 -18.65 4.94 -28.88
C LEU A 6 -19.01 4.17 -27.60
N THR A 7 -19.38 2.90 -27.74
CA THR A 7 -19.38 1.94 -26.63
C THR A 7 -17.93 1.61 -26.27
N ALA A 8 -17.28 2.55 -25.58
CA ALA A 8 -16.09 2.28 -24.81
C ALA A 8 -16.51 1.73 -23.44
N SER A 9 -15.64 0.92 -22.84
CA SER A 9 -15.67 0.45 -21.45
C SER A 9 -16.26 -0.93 -21.21
N LEU A 10 -15.62 -1.95 -21.79
CA LEU A 10 -15.44 -3.24 -21.12
C LEU A 10 -13.96 -3.65 -21.26
N LEU A 11 -13.08 -2.88 -20.63
CA LEU A 11 -11.78 -3.36 -20.18
C LEU A 11 -11.73 -3.18 -18.67
N ALA A 12 -12.38 -4.10 -17.97
CA ALA A 12 -12.11 -4.35 -16.57
C ALA A 12 -12.08 -5.87 -16.43
N VAL A 13 -11.15 -6.37 -15.62
CA VAL A 13 -10.94 -7.78 -15.28
C VAL A 13 -10.03 -8.56 -16.24
N LEU A 14 -8.74 -8.20 -16.23
CA LEU A 14 -7.63 -9.10 -16.54
C LEU A 14 -6.52 -8.91 -15.46
N CYS A 15 -6.87 -9.10 -14.19
CA CYS A 15 -5.92 -9.23 -13.07
C CYS A 15 -6.13 -10.57 -12.35
N LEU A 16 -6.34 -11.64 -13.13
CA LEU A 16 -6.45 -13.00 -12.62
C LEU A 16 -5.13 -13.70 -12.95
N ALA A 17 -4.31 -13.93 -11.91
CA ALA A 17 -3.11 -14.77 -11.86
C ALA A 17 -1.71 -14.10 -11.92
N GLY A 18 -1.59 -12.78 -11.83
CA GLY A 18 -0.32 -12.09 -11.54
C GLY A 18 -0.64 -10.73 -10.93
N GLY A 19 -0.02 -10.41 -9.79
CA GLY A 19 -0.33 -9.23 -8.97
C GLY A 19 -0.44 -7.97 -9.83
N CYS A 20 -1.62 -7.37 -9.86
CA CYS A 20 -1.75 -6.00 -10.31
C CYS A 20 -1.51 -5.14 -9.08
N SER A 21 -0.23 -4.86 -8.77
CA SER A 21 0.11 -3.79 -7.85
C SER A 21 -0.79 -2.59 -8.15
N SER A 22 -1.49 -2.08 -7.14
CA SER A 22 -2.25 -0.84 -7.26
C SER A 22 -1.36 0.24 -7.90
N SER A 23 -1.72 0.72 -9.09
CA SER A 23 -0.96 1.76 -9.80
C SER A 23 -0.75 3.02 -8.95
N LYS A 24 -1.62 3.23 -7.95
CA LYS A 24 -1.51 4.29 -6.95
C LYS A 24 -0.38 4.02 -5.95
N CYS A 25 -0.27 2.80 -5.46
CA CYS A 25 0.81 2.41 -4.54
C CYS A 25 2.18 2.62 -5.20
N GLU A 26 2.32 2.19 -6.46
CA GLU A 26 3.56 2.39 -7.22
C GLU A 26 3.85 3.89 -7.42
N SER A 27 2.87 4.68 -7.83
CA SER A 27 3.04 6.13 -8.02
C SER A 27 3.46 6.86 -6.73
N VAL A 28 2.76 6.61 -5.62
CA VAL A 28 3.10 7.26 -4.33
C VAL A 28 4.48 6.81 -3.84
N CYS A 29 4.81 5.53 -4.05
CA CYS A 29 6.14 5.03 -3.71
C CYS A 29 7.24 5.63 -4.60
N GLU A 30 6.98 5.81 -5.89
CA GLU A 30 7.91 6.45 -6.83
C GLU A 30 8.14 7.91 -6.46
N ASP A 31 7.08 8.67 -6.17
CA ASP A 31 7.18 10.04 -5.64
C ASP A 31 7.98 10.05 -4.33
N ALA A 32 7.70 9.09 -3.44
CA ALA A 32 8.43 8.92 -2.19
C ALA A 32 9.88 8.54 -2.43
N ASN A 33 10.24 7.95 -3.59
CA ASN A 33 11.57 7.59 -4.08
C ASN A 33 12.29 8.70 -4.89
N GLU A 34 11.70 9.89 -5.08
CA GLU A 34 12.38 11.08 -5.64
C GLU A 34 13.09 12.02 -4.63
N CYS A 35 12.60 12.18 -3.41
CA CYS A 35 13.34 12.72 -2.23
C CYS A 35 14.80 12.23 -2.06
N GLU A 36 15.60 12.90 -1.23
CA GLU A 36 16.96 12.41 -0.97
C GLU A 36 16.97 11.19 -0.05
N VAL A 37 17.99 10.32 -0.17
CA VAL A 37 18.21 9.18 0.75
C VAL A 37 18.33 9.64 2.21
N SER A 38 18.78 10.88 2.45
CA SER A 38 18.82 11.46 3.80
C SER A 38 17.43 11.75 4.38
N GLU A 39 16.38 11.68 3.56
CA GLU A 39 14.97 11.95 3.85
C GLU A 39 14.12 10.68 3.89
N ARG A 40 14.71 9.52 3.58
CA ARG A 40 14.09 8.20 3.64
C ARG A 40 14.85 7.24 4.53
N ALA A 41 14.15 6.24 5.06
CA ALA A 41 14.79 5.17 5.82
C ALA A 41 15.58 4.20 4.90
N ALA A 42 15.15 4.02 3.65
CA ALA A 42 15.79 3.23 2.59
C ALA A 42 15.12 3.51 1.24
N ASP A 43 15.80 3.23 0.13
CA ASP A 43 15.15 3.10 -1.18
C ASP A 43 14.26 1.85 -1.19
N VAL A 44 13.05 1.98 -1.70
CA VAL A 44 12.07 0.88 -1.76
C VAL A 44 11.87 0.50 -3.22
N GLU A 45 12.05 -0.76 -3.59
CA GLU A 45 11.61 -1.22 -4.91
C GLU A 45 10.08 -1.22 -4.93
N CYS A 46 9.47 -0.23 -5.60
CA CYS A 46 8.05 0.08 -5.46
C CYS A 46 7.12 -1.04 -5.92
N THR A 47 7.39 -1.66 -7.07
CA THR A 47 6.60 -2.79 -7.55
C THR A 47 6.64 -3.96 -6.56
N PRO A 48 7.82 -4.50 -6.16
CA PRO A 48 7.88 -5.54 -5.13
C PRO A 48 7.21 -5.16 -3.81
N TYR A 49 7.35 -3.91 -3.35
CA TYR A 49 6.72 -3.45 -2.13
C TYR A 49 5.19 -3.50 -2.21
N CYS A 50 4.61 -3.01 -3.30
CA CYS A 50 3.16 -3.00 -3.49
C CYS A 50 2.61 -4.44 -3.62
N GLU A 51 3.32 -5.32 -4.34
CA GLU A 51 2.98 -6.75 -4.39
C GLU A 51 3.05 -7.41 -3.00
N ASP A 52 4.07 -7.08 -2.21
CA ASP A 52 4.23 -7.60 -0.85
C ASP A 52 3.12 -7.13 0.09
N VAL A 53 2.68 -5.87 -0.02
CA VAL A 53 1.53 -5.36 0.73
C VAL A 53 0.26 -6.12 0.38
N GLU A 54 -0.03 -6.31 -0.90
CA GLU A 54 -1.20 -7.06 -1.35
C GLU A 54 -1.16 -8.51 -0.88
N ALA A 55 -0.04 -9.20 -1.12
CA ALA A 55 0.15 -10.58 -0.71
C ALA A 55 0.06 -10.74 0.81
N PHE A 56 0.61 -9.79 1.58
CA PHE A 56 0.54 -9.80 3.03
C PHE A 56 -0.89 -9.65 3.55
N GLN A 57 -1.67 -8.73 2.98
CA GLN A 57 -3.07 -8.56 3.33
C GLN A 57 -3.90 -9.80 2.97
N GLN A 58 -3.65 -10.43 1.81
CA GLN A 58 -4.30 -11.69 1.44
C GLN A 58 -3.98 -12.81 2.43
N ARG A 59 -2.73 -12.94 2.89
CA ARG A 59 -2.36 -13.92 3.93
C ARG A 59 -3.06 -13.63 5.25
N ALA A 60 -3.14 -12.36 5.66
CA ALA A 60 -3.86 -11.96 6.88
C ALA A 60 -5.35 -12.33 6.82
N VAL A 61 -6.02 -12.03 5.70
CA VAL A 61 -7.43 -12.38 5.48
C VAL A 61 -7.62 -13.91 5.45
N ALA A 62 -6.74 -14.65 4.77
CA ALA A 62 -6.77 -16.11 4.76
C ALA A 62 -6.57 -16.73 6.16
N ALA A 63 -5.83 -16.03 7.03
CA ALA A 63 -5.67 -16.37 8.45
C ALA A 63 -6.83 -15.87 9.35
N GLY A 64 -7.93 -15.41 8.76
CA GLY A 64 -9.15 -14.98 9.46
C GLY A 64 -9.08 -13.57 10.06
N GLN A 65 -8.13 -12.74 9.63
CA GLN A 65 -8.05 -11.34 10.05
C GLN A 65 -8.96 -10.45 9.19
N ALA A 66 -9.22 -9.24 9.69
CA ALA A 66 -9.96 -8.23 8.94
C ALA A 66 -9.20 -7.82 7.67
N ASP A 67 -9.95 -7.51 6.62
CA ASP A 67 -9.39 -6.87 5.44
C ASP A 67 -9.04 -5.41 5.75
N CYS A 68 -7.76 -5.07 5.62
CA CYS A 68 -7.21 -3.75 5.90
C CYS A 68 -7.00 -2.91 4.64
N ASN A 69 -7.41 -3.38 3.45
CA ASN A 69 -7.07 -2.74 2.18
C ASN A 69 -7.66 -1.33 2.06
N ALA A 70 -8.87 -1.11 2.58
CA ALA A 70 -9.47 0.23 2.60
C ALA A 70 -8.66 1.24 3.44
N LEU A 71 -7.97 0.78 4.49
CA LEU A 71 -7.09 1.63 5.31
C LEU A 71 -5.78 1.91 4.57
N PHE A 72 -5.27 0.95 3.80
CA PHE A 72 -4.10 1.16 2.96
C PHE A 72 -4.40 2.18 1.86
N GLU A 73 -5.52 2.02 1.14
CA GLU A 73 -5.96 2.99 0.12
C GLU A 73 -6.18 4.39 0.71
N ALA A 74 -6.75 4.52 1.91
CA ALA A 74 -6.89 5.81 2.58
C ALA A 74 -5.54 6.46 2.92
N HIS A 75 -4.52 5.66 3.22
CA HIS A 75 -3.16 6.15 3.42
C HIS A 75 -2.54 6.63 2.09
N LEU A 76 -2.71 5.87 1.00
CA LEU A 76 -2.27 6.29 -0.34
C LEU A 76 -2.98 7.57 -0.80
N ASP A 77 -4.30 7.66 -0.61
CA ASP A 77 -5.11 8.84 -0.93
C ASP A 77 -4.63 10.08 -0.18
N CYS A 78 -4.17 9.92 1.06
CA CYS A 78 -3.60 11.02 1.83
C CYS A 78 -2.31 11.53 1.18
N TRP A 79 -1.43 10.63 0.75
CA TRP A 79 -0.19 11.01 0.09
C TRP A 79 -0.41 11.62 -1.29
N GLU A 80 -1.33 11.10 -2.10
CA GLU A 80 -1.71 11.74 -3.38
C GLU A 80 -2.23 13.17 -3.18
N GLN A 81 -2.96 13.43 -2.08
CA GLN A 81 -3.44 14.78 -1.77
C GLN A 81 -2.35 15.70 -1.23
N ASN A 82 -1.24 15.14 -0.74
CA ASN A 82 -0.16 15.86 -0.09
C ASN A 82 1.20 15.58 -0.73
N THR A 83 1.25 15.26 -2.03
CA THR A 83 2.49 14.86 -2.73
C THR A 83 3.60 15.92 -2.59
N ALA A 84 3.23 17.21 -2.56
CA ALA A 84 4.16 18.31 -2.33
C ALA A 84 4.87 18.27 -0.96
N GLN A 85 4.39 17.45 -0.02
CA GLN A 85 4.93 17.25 1.31
C GLN A 85 5.64 15.91 1.48
N ILE A 86 5.71 15.05 0.45
CA ILE A 86 6.20 13.67 0.57
C ILE A 86 7.66 13.57 1.02
N CYS A 87 8.48 14.58 0.71
CA CYS A 87 9.87 14.69 1.17
C CYS A 87 10.04 15.48 2.48
N SER A 88 8.96 16.04 3.01
CA SER A 88 9.00 16.87 4.21
C SER A 88 9.08 16.01 5.47
N LYS A 89 10.24 16.02 6.14
CA LYS A 89 10.44 15.38 7.45
C LYS A 89 9.54 15.92 8.56
N GLU A 90 9.02 17.14 8.40
CA GLU A 90 8.18 17.82 9.38
C GLU A 90 6.69 17.59 9.13
N PHE A 91 6.31 17.03 7.97
CA PHE A 91 4.92 16.77 7.64
C PHE A 91 4.44 15.45 8.24
N THR A 92 3.45 15.52 9.12
CA THR A 92 2.86 14.35 9.79
C THR A 92 1.40 14.12 9.39
N GLY A 93 0.91 14.80 8.35
CA GLY A 93 -0.52 14.81 8.01
C GLY A 93 -1.09 13.45 7.60
N CYS A 94 -0.25 12.54 7.11
CA CYS A 94 -0.65 11.18 6.72
C CYS A 94 -0.29 10.10 7.76
N SER A 95 0.30 10.49 8.90
CA SER A 95 0.74 9.55 9.94
C SER A 95 -0.41 8.79 10.59
N ASP A 96 -1.59 9.40 10.73
CA ASP A 96 -2.77 8.73 11.31
C ASP A 96 -3.32 7.64 10.38
N ALA A 97 -3.37 7.90 9.07
CA ALA A 97 -3.80 6.92 8.08
C ALA A 97 -2.80 5.74 7.99
N ALA A 98 -1.50 6.06 7.97
CA ALA A 98 -0.43 5.06 8.06
C ALA A 98 -0.57 4.19 9.32
N LYS A 99 -0.79 4.83 10.48
CA LYS A 99 -0.96 4.14 11.75
C LYS A 99 -2.20 3.25 11.77
N ALA A 100 -3.33 3.72 11.26
CA ALA A 100 -4.57 2.94 11.20
C ALA A 100 -4.37 1.64 10.39
N TRP A 101 -3.74 1.75 9.21
CA TRP A 101 -3.40 0.58 8.41
C TRP A 101 -2.44 -0.37 9.16
N ARG A 102 -1.34 0.14 9.71
CA ARG A 102 -0.36 -0.66 10.46
C ARG A 102 -0.95 -1.35 11.67
N ASP A 103 -1.81 -0.68 12.42
CA ASP A 103 -2.48 -1.26 13.59
C ASP A 103 -3.43 -2.40 13.17
N CYS A 104 -4.12 -2.24 12.04
CA CYS A 104 -4.99 -3.27 11.46
C CYS A 104 -4.20 -4.52 11.04
N VAL A 105 -3.19 -4.37 10.18
CA VAL A 105 -2.41 -5.52 9.71
C VAL A 105 -1.46 -6.07 10.80
N GLY A 106 -1.10 -5.25 11.78
CA GLY A 106 -0.30 -5.65 12.93
C GLY A 106 -1.00 -6.67 13.83
N VAL A 107 -2.34 -6.79 13.76
CA VAL A 107 -3.07 -7.87 14.45
C VAL A 107 -2.64 -9.23 13.92
N TYR A 108 -2.50 -9.37 12.60
CA TYR A 108 -2.02 -10.62 11.98
C TYR A 108 -0.63 -11.00 12.49
N CYS A 109 0.31 -10.05 12.60
CA CYS A 109 1.66 -10.33 13.09
C CYS A 109 1.75 -10.79 14.55
N LYS A 110 0.67 -10.68 15.33
CA LYS A 110 0.59 -11.20 16.70
C LYS A 110 0.03 -12.63 16.76
N THR A 111 -0.37 -13.18 15.63
CA THR A 111 -0.94 -14.53 15.54
C THR A 111 0.14 -15.60 15.34
N ASP A 112 -0.20 -16.84 15.65
CA ASP A 112 0.67 -17.99 15.38
C ASP A 112 0.89 -18.23 13.89
N ALA A 113 -0.10 -17.90 13.04
CA ALA A 113 -0.02 -18.03 11.59
C ALA A 113 1.07 -17.14 10.97
N ALA A 114 1.36 -16.01 11.61
CA ALA A 114 2.35 -15.04 11.12
C ALA A 114 3.79 -15.33 11.56
N LYS A 115 4.06 -16.38 12.37
CA LYS A 115 5.40 -16.67 12.90
C LYS A 115 6.47 -16.88 11.83
N THR A 116 6.08 -17.39 10.67
CA THR A 116 6.97 -17.64 9.53
C THR A 116 6.81 -16.62 8.42
N ASP A 117 5.95 -15.61 8.61
CA ASP A 117 5.71 -14.59 7.60
C ASP A 117 6.89 -13.60 7.58
N PRO A 118 7.61 -13.43 6.45
CA PRO A 118 8.76 -12.55 6.38
C PRO A 118 8.42 -11.08 6.64
N ASN A 119 7.15 -10.70 6.45
CA ASN A 119 6.65 -9.35 6.66
C ASN A 119 6.24 -9.09 8.11
N CYS A 120 6.37 -10.08 9.01
CA CYS A 120 6.13 -9.93 10.44
C CYS A 120 7.40 -10.06 11.27
N SER A 121 7.58 -9.18 12.25
CA SER A 121 8.69 -9.26 13.20
C SER A 121 8.33 -8.59 14.52
N GLY A 122 8.58 -9.28 15.64
CA GLY A 122 8.30 -8.75 16.98
C GLY A 122 6.83 -8.34 17.17
N GLY A 123 5.88 -9.01 16.51
CA GLY A 123 4.46 -8.67 16.59
C GLY A 123 4.01 -7.47 15.74
N ASN A 124 4.86 -6.98 14.83
CA ASN A 124 4.58 -5.83 13.95
C ASN A 124 4.87 -6.16 12.49
N THR A 125 4.21 -5.45 11.57
CA THR A 125 4.56 -5.49 10.15
C THR A 125 5.91 -4.80 9.90
N ARG A 126 6.71 -5.38 9.01
CA ARG A 126 7.94 -4.78 8.45
C ARG A 126 7.67 -3.88 7.26
N LEU A 127 6.48 -3.97 6.67
CA LEU A 127 6.06 -3.09 5.59
C LEU A 127 5.80 -1.71 6.20
N LEU A 128 6.75 -0.81 5.98
CA LEU A 128 6.65 0.56 6.44
C LEU A 128 5.94 1.38 5.35
N PRO A 129 4.80 2.00 5.66
CA PRO A 129 4.22 3.00 4.79
C PRO A 129 5.17 4.19 4.70
N PHE A 130 5.29 4.76 3.49
CA PHE A 130 6.06 5.98 3.21
C PHE A 130 5.59 7.15 4.09
#